data_AF-A0A521YVN7-F1
#
_entry.id   AF-A0A521YVN7-F1
#
_cell.length_a   1.000
_cell.length_b   1.000
_cell.length_c   1.000
_cell.angle_alpha   90.00
_cell.angle_beta   90.00
_cell.angle_gamma   90.00
#
_symmetry.space_group_name_H-M   'P 1'
#
loop_
_entity.id
_entity.type
_entity.pdbx_description
1 polymer ?
#
loop_
_entity_poly.entity_id
_entity_poly.type
_entity_poly.pdbx_seq_one_letter_code
_entity_poly.pdbx_strand_id
1 'polypeptide(L)'
;MPVSTSAMHVAHRLRLSACALACSALLAACTGDADSPVGATPSSDGGPVSTTGISGKAYLGPLIGATAALYNVKADGSNDGDAIETVSTTEAGFVFTKSPADVGRICVTGGTYIDEATQSTQTNTLTMCAIFKGAPGKVFVTPVSTFVDQATWGYIKAHPGTTLDAAMLASNTLIKGTYNLSLDPFTIEPSFVAADATNAPDAYRMGVILGGYSQLLLDYFQRCSGDRHAVLAALFQDIIDSVFDARVPDTTGATTVAKLSCNGVAGNLPVGAGTADLITALTEFAGTTVGTTMDVNGQRTLVDAVKANVIGGPAAPSQIKTLPSQGLIAIDTRSNVGYVPIYTKDASGNAQIAVVDLTVGAANPVVKTIGLDGAT
;
A
#
# COMPACT_ATOMS: atom_id res chain seq x y z
N MET A 1 -45.11 -6.77 -50.01
CA MET A 1 -44.04 -6.19 -50.85
C MET A 1 -43.71 -4.82 -50.30
N PRO A 2 -42.49 -4.62 -49.80
CA PRO A 2 -41.76 -3.42 -50.22
C PRO A 2 -40.26 -3.67 -50.51
N VAL A 3 -39.87 -3.06 -51.62
CA VAL A 3 -38.65 -2.31 -51.99
C VAL A 3 -37.37 -2.39 -51.12
N SER A 4 -36.29 -2.64 -51.87
CA SER A 4 -34.85 -2.63 -51.57
C SER A 4 -34.26 -1.26 -51.24
N THR A 5 -33.23 -1.21 -50.38
CA THR A 5 -31.99 -0.45 -50.64
C THR A 5 -30.79 -1.06 -49.90
N SER A 6 -29.68 -1.19 -50.64
CA SER A 6 -28.39 -1.79 -50.28
C SER A 6 -27.50 -0.92 -49.38
N ALA A 7 -26.54 -1.63 -48.78
CA ALA A 7 -25.48 -1.22 -47.88
C ALA A 7 -24.35 -0.37 -48.49
N MET A 8 -23.62 0.39 -47.64
CA MET A 8 -22.19 0.16 -47.34
C MET A 8 -21.59 1.20 -46.36
N HIS A 9 -20.98 0.69 -45.29
CA HIS A 9 -19.69 1.04 -44.64
C HIS A 9 -19.22 2.51 -44.47
N VAL A 10 -18.85 2.90 -43.24
CA VAL A 10 -17.44 2.96 -42.71
C VAL A 10 -17.43 3.65 -41.34
N ALA A 11 -16.58 3.13 -40.45
CA ALA A 11 -16.33 3.49 -39.06
C ALA A 11 -16.13 4.99 -38.73
N HIS A 12 -16.54 5.40 -37.52
CA HIS A 12 -15.98 6.57 -36.86
C HIS A 12 -15.62 6.31 -35.39
N ARG A 13 -14.33 6.48 -35.10
CA ARG A 13 -13.66 6.32 -33.82
C ARG A 13 -14.06 7.43 -32.84
N LEU A 14 -14.18 7.05 -31.55
CA LEU A 14 -14.12 7.94 -30.39
C LEU A 14 -12.89 8.85 -30.45
N ARG A 15 -13.06 10.14 -30.14
CA ARG A 15 -11.97 11.06 -29.83
C ARG A 15 -12.16 11.65 -28.43
N LEU A 16 -11.09 11.47 -27.64
CA LEU A 16 -10.74 12.20 -26.42
C LEU A 16 -10.96 13.71 -26.58
N SER A 17 -11.42 14.36 -25.52
CA SER A 17 -11.26 15.80 -25.32
C SER A 17 -10.36 16.01 -24.09
N ALA A 18 -9.11 16.36 -24.35
CA ALA A 18 -8.19 16.97 -23.40
C ALA A 18 -8.33 18.49 -23.54
N CYS A 19 -8.53 19.19 -22.43
CA CYS A 19 -8.52 20.65 -22.39
C CYS A 19 -7.27 21.12 -21.67
N ALA A 20 -6.35 21.71 -22.44
CA ALA A 20 -5.15 22.38 -21.96
C ALA A 20 -5.43 23.86 -21.67
N LEU A 21 -4.79 24.42 -20.65
CA LEU A 21 -4.66 25.88 -20.42
C LEU A 21 -3.56 26.11 -19.38
N ALA A 22 -2.62 27.05 -19.46
CA ALA A 22 -1.90 27.71 -20.53
C ALA A 22 -0.63 28.30 -19.88
N CYS A 23 0.46 28.33 -20.62
CA CYS A 23 1.74 28.90 -20.24
C CYS A 23 1.68 30.44 -20.17
N SER A 24 2.35 31.07 -19.22
CA SER A 24 2.71 32.49 -19.31
C SER A 24 4.06 32.71 -18.63
N ALA A 25 5.09 32.80 -19.48
CA ALA A 25 6.42 33.27 -19.11
C ALA A 25 6.44 34.80 -19.13
N LEU A 26 7.01 35.42 -18.10
CA LEU A 26 7.54 36.77 -18.18
C LEU A 26 9.00 36.74 -17.73
N LEU A 27 9.88 36.87 -18.73
CA LEU A 27 11.27 37.25 -18.53
C LEU A 27 11.33 38.74 -18.14
N ALA A 28 12.03 39.04 -17.05
CA ALA A 28 12.76 40.29 -16.88
C ALA A 28 14.16 39.95 -16.37
N ALA A 29 15.16 40.21 -17.21
CA ALA A 29 16.57 40.12 -16.90
C ALA A 29 17.06 41.42 -16.22
N CYS A 30 18.02 41.35 -15.29
CA CYS A 30 19.41 41.78 -15.51
C CYS A 30 20.24 41.72 -14.20
N THR A 31 21.37 41.00 -14.28
CA THR A 31 22.72 41.28 -13.72
C THR A 31 22.91 41.77 -12.27
N GLY A 32 23.73 41.04 -11.53
CA GLY A 32 24.40 41.55 -10.32
C GLY A 32 25.18 40.47 -9.55
N ASP A 33 26.43 40.27 -9.97
CA ASP A 33 27.61 39.84 -9.21
C ASP A 33 27.66 38.55 -8.37
N ALA A 34 28.85 37.96 -8.48
CA ALA A 34 29.32 36.80 -7.76
C ALA A 34 29.42 37.06 -6.26
N ASP A 35 28.83 36.16 -5.47
CA ASP A 35 29.45 35.68 -4.24
C ASP A 35 28.94 34.26 -3.97
N SER A 36 29.88 33.31 -3.89
CA SER A 36 29.60 31.96 -3.43
C SER A 36 29.24 32.00 -1.94
N PRO A 37 28.04 31.59 -1.49
CA PRO A 37 27.85 31.34 -0.08
C PRO A 37 28.28 29.90 0.22
N VAL A 38 29.42 29.83 0.90
CA VAL A 38 29.71 28.97 2.07
C VAL A 38 28.74 27.81 2.26
N GLY A 39 29.28 26.58 2.21
CA GLY A 39 28.54 25.36 2.50
C GLY A 39 27.72 25.49 3.79
N ALA A 40 26.41 25.27 3.67
CA ALA A 40 25.52 25.26 4.81
C ALA A 40 25.96 24.14 5.77
N THR A 41 26.42 24.53 6.95
CA THR A 41 26.51 23.66 8.11
C THR A 41 25.14 23.04 8.39
N PRO A 42 25.05 21.73 8.70
CA PRO A 42 23.80 21.10 9.12
C PRO A 42 23.22 21.87 10.32
N SER A 43 21.96 22.28 10.25
CA SER A 43 21.28 22.89 11.39
C SER A 43 20.78 21.78 12.32
N SER A 44 21.48 21.58 13.43
CA SER A 44 21.11 20.66 14.51
C SER A 44 20.28 21.32 15.62
N ASP A 45 19.88 22.58 15.46
CA ASP A 45 19.18 23.33 16.50
C ASP A 45 17.70 23.57 16.17
N GLY A 46 16.89 22.62 16.63
CA GLY A 46 15.59 22.84 17.26
C GLY A 46 14.59 23.75 16.55
N GLY A 47 13.61 23.14 15.87
CA GLY A 47 12.34 23.81 15.57
C GLY A 47 11.75 24.50 16.81
N PRO A 48 10.92 25.55 16.63
CA PRO A 48 10.41 26.35 17.72
C PRO A 48 9.70 25.51 18.78
N VAL A 49 9.88 25.88 20.05
CA VAL A 49 9.13 25.31 21.18
C VAL A 49 7.66 25.72 21.01
N SER A 50 6.77 24.73 20.93
CA SER A 50 5.33 24.96 20.76
C SER A 50 4.65 25.03 22.13
N THR A 51 3.83 26.05 22.35
CA THR A 51 3.04 26.20 23.58
C THR A 51 1.89 25.18 23.70
N THR A 52 1.57 24.47 22.61
CA THR A 52 0.48 23.48 22.54
C THR A 52 0.93 22.05 22.17
N GLY A 53 2.20 21.85 21.80
CA GLY A 53 2.75 20.56 21.38
C GLY A 53 2.07 19.95 20.14
N ILE A 54 2.71 18.95 19.54
CA ILE A 54 2.07 18.10 18.51
C ILE A 54 1.91 16.72 19.13
N SER A 55 0.66 16.29 19.30
CA SER A 55 0.34 14.97 19.83
C SER A 55 -0.16 14.03 18.74
N GLY A 56 -0.22 12.74 19.01
CA GLY A 56 -0.64 11.79 17.99
C GLY A 56 -0.52 10.34 18.39
N LYS A 57 -0.88 9.45 17.47
CA LYS A 57 -0.74 8.00 17.60
C LYS A 57 -0.32 7.40 16.27
N ALA A 58 0.33 6.25 16.31
CA ALA A 58 0.68 5.48 15.12
C ALA A 58 -0.07 4.16 15.09
N TYR A 59 -0.52 3.73 13.92
CA TYR A 59 -1.42 2.59 13.77
C TYR A 59 -1.01 1.61 12.68
N LEU A 60 -0.78 0.37 13.10
CA LEU A 60 -1.17 -0.87 12.40
C LEU A 60 -2.23 -1.62 13.25
N GLY A 61 -2.88 -0.89 14.15
CA GLY A 61 -3.07 -1.26 15.56
C GLY A 61 -2.22 -0.29 16.41
N PRO A 62 -2.66 0.17 17.60
CA PRO A 62 -1.89 1.15 18.37
C PRO A 62 -0.44 0.68 18.60
N LEU A 63 0.52 1.43 18.06
CA LEU A 63 1.94 1.10 18.19
C LEU A 63 2.48 1.61 19.52
N ILE A 64 3.08 0.70 20.28
CA ILE A 64 3.65 0.95 21.60
C ILE A 64 5.15 0.63 21.57
N GLY A 65 5.98 1.48 22.19
CA GLY A 65 7.43 1.30 22.24
C GLY A 65 8.16 1.55 20.93
N ALA A 66 7.46 2.05 19.90
CA ALA A 66 8.07 2.59 18.68
C ALA A 66 8.74 3.94 18.94
N THR A 67 9.67 4.31 18.05
CA THR A 67 10.31 5.63 18.04
C THR A 67 9.58 6.54 17.05
N ALA A 68 9.04 7.66 17.52
CA ALA A 68 8.45 8.70 16.69
C ALA A 68 9.43 9.88 16.57
N ALA A 69 9.78 10.27 15.35
CA ALA A 69 10.70 11.35 15.05
C ALA A 69 10.01 12.44 14.21
N LEU A 70 10.15 13.69 14.63
CA LEU A 70 9.60 14.87 13.97
C LEU A 70 10.69 15.57 13.15
N TYR A 71 10.40 15.89 11.89
CA TYR A 71 11.33 16.53 10.96
C TYR A 71 10.73 17.80 10.35
N ASN A 72 11.60 18.75 9.97
CA ASN A 72 11.28 19.75 8.96
C ASN A 72 11.37 19.09 7.58
N VAL A 73 10.57 19.57 6.62
CA VAL A 73 10.58 19.05 5.24
C VAL A 73 11.01 20.15 4.27
N LYS A 74 11.96 19.81 3.38
CA LYS A 74 12.43 20.69 2.30
C LYS A 74 11.42 20.77 1.17
N ALA A 75 11.58 21.78 0.31
CA ALA A 75 10.75 21.96 -0.89
C ALA A 75 10.78 20.76 -1.86
N ASP A 76 11.84 19.93 -1.83
CA ASP A 76 11.95 18.70 -2.62
C ASP A 76 11.26 17.47 -1.99
N GLY A 77 10.58 17.67 -0.86
CA GLY A 77 9.88 16.63 -0.11
C GLY A 77 10.79 15.74 0.75
N SER A 78 12.11 15.99 0.78
CA SER A 78 13.04 15.28 1.68
C SER A 78 13.08 15.90 3.09
N ASN A 79 13.58 15.15 4.07
CA ASN A 79 13.78 15.70 5.41
C ASN A 79 14.91 16.74 5.41
N ASP A 80 14.72 17.81 6.18
CA ASP A 80 15.75 18.82 6.39
C ASP A 80 16.64 18.49 7.58
N GLY A 81 17.63 17.62 7.34
CA GLY A 81 18.61 17.21 8.34
C GLY A 81 18.05 16.20 9.34
N ASP A 82 18.55 16.29 10.58
CA ASP A 82 18.19 15.38 11.66
C ASP A 82 16.78 15.67 12.21
N ALA A 83 16.25 14.75 13.02
CA ALA A 83 14.98 14.95 13.69
C ALA A 83 15.04 16.16 14.65
N ILE A 84 14.04 17.03 14.57
CA ILE A 84 13.81 18.15 15.49
C ILE A 84 13.70 17.62 16.93
N GLU A 85 12.96 16.53 17.08
CA GLU A 85 12.67 15.84 18.34
C GLU A 85 12.33 14.38 18.06
N THR A 86 12.69 13.52 19.00
CA THR A 86 12.37 12.09 18.96
C THR A 86 11.77 11.68 20.29
N VAL A 87 10.66 10.97 20.26
CA VAL A 87 9.93 10.50 21.45
C VAL A 87 9.53 9.04 21.29
N SER A 88 9.27 8.35 22.40
CA SER A 88 8.72 7.00 22.38
C SER A 88 7.19 7.04 22.31
N THR A 89 6.62 6.12 21.54
CA THR A 89 5.17 5.88 21.52
C THR A 89 4.74 5.08 22.76
N THR A 90 3.59 5.43 23.29
CA THR A 90 2.92 4.76 24.41
C THR A 90 1.49 4.40 24.01
N GLU A 91 0.74 3.75 24.89
CA GLU A 91 -0.69 3.50 24.67
C GLU A 91 -1.50 4.80 24.46
N ALA A 92 -1.10 5.88 25.13
CA ALA A 92 -1.69 7.21 24.93
C ALA A 92 -1.24 7.86 23.61
N GLY A 93 -0.21 7.33 22.95
CA GLY A 93 0.41 7.86 21.76
C GLY A 93 1.77 8.51 22.02
N PHE A 94 2.08 9.53 21.24
CA PHE A 94 3.29 10.36 21.34
C PHE A 94 2.92 11.84 21.50
N VAL A 95 3.83 12.61 22.11
CA VAL A 95 3.71 14.05 22.26
C VAL A 95 5.07 14.70 22.02
N PHE A 96 5.14 15.58 21.03
CA PHE A 96 6.28 16.44 20.75
C PHE A 96 6.09 17.79 21.44
N THR A 97 7.17 18.32 22.00
CA THR A 97 7.25 19.66 22.60
C THR A 97 7.69 20.72 21.58
N LYS A 98 8.28 20.29 20.46
CA LYS A 98 8.68 21.14 19.35
C LYS A 98 7.69 21.07 18.18
N SER A 99 7.84 21.98 17.24
CA SER A 99 7.05 22.01 16.00
C SER A 99 7.94 22.33 14.79
N PRO A 100 7.54 21.90 13.57
CA PRO A 100 8.22 22.28 12.35
C PRO A 100 8.03 23.77 12.06
N ALA A 101 8.91 24.36 11.25
CA ALA A 101 8.81 25.76 10.87
C ALA A 101 7.65 26.05 9.89
N ASP A 102 7.35 25.11 8.99
CA ASP A 102 6.23 25.21 8.04
C ASP A 102 5.63 23.82 7.77
N VAL A 103 6.32 22.99 6.98
CA VAL A 103 5.90 21.61 6.70
C VAL A 103 6.67 20.64 7.60
N GLY A 104 5.92 19.79 8.30
CA GLY A 104 6.44 18.75 9.17
C GLY A 104 6.23 17.36 8.60
N ARG A 105 7.13 16.45 8.97
CA ARG A 105 6.95 15.01 8.80
C ARG A 105 7.16 14.33 10.14
N ILE A 106 6.23 13.48 10.55
CA ILE A 106 6.44 12.54 11.66
C ILE A 106 6.62 11.16 11.06
N CYS A 107 7.73 10.51 11.38
CA CYS A 107 7.98 9.12 11.02
C CYS A 107 8.08 8.25 12.28
N VAL A 108 7.45 7.08 12.24
CA VAL A 108 7.39 6.14 13.35
C VAL A 108 7.94 4.79 12.92
N THR A 109 8.94 4.31 13.65
CA THR A 109 9.67 3.07 13.34
C THR A 109 9.72 2.15 14.55
N GLY A 110 9.56 0.85 14.30
CA GLY A 110 9.62 -0.18 15.35
C GLY A 110 8.35 -0.24 16.19
N GLY A 111 8.50 -0.75 17.41
CA GLY A 111 7.42 -0.98 18.37
C GLY A 111 6.61 -2.25 18.10
N THR A 112 5.64 -2.49 18.98
CA THR A 112 4.71 -3.60 18.87
C THR A 112 3.26 -3.11 18.81
N TYR A 113 2.40 -3.92 18.21
CA TYR A 113 0.97 -3.69 18.12
C TYR A 113 0.22 -5.01 18.27
N ILE A 114 -1.06 -4.93 18.62
CA ILE A 114 -1.97 -6.07 18.51
C ILE A 114 -2.56 -6.04 17.11
N ASP A 115 -2.32 -7.09 16.34
CA ASP A 115 -2.83 -7.24 14.99
C ASP A 115 -4.32 -7.61 15.01
N GLU A 116 -5.12 -6.88 14.23
CA GLU A 116 -6.58 -6.93 14.33
C GLU A 116 -7.16 -8.27 13.83
N ALA A 117 -6.61 -8.84 12.76
CA ALA A 117 -7.07 -10.10 12.18
C ALA A 117 -6.66 -11.31 13.04
N THR A 118 -5.47 -11.29 13.65
CA THR A 118 -4.94 -12.43 14.41
C THR A 118 -5.10 -12.31 15.92
N GLN A 119 -5.40 -11.12 16.45
CA GLN A 119 -5.44 -10.82 17.89
C GLN A 119 -4.15 -11.16 18.63
N SER A 120 -3.02 -11.09 17.92
CA SER A 120 -1.70 -11.45 18.43
C SER A 120 -0.76 -10.26 18.39
N THR A 121 0.17 -10.19 19.35
CA THR A 121 1.20 -9.16 19.36
C THR A 121 2.16 -9.36 18.20
N GLN A 122 2.37 -8.30 17.43
CA GLN A 122 3.29 -8.25 16.30
C GLN A 122 4.33 -7.14 16.51
N THR A 123 5.51 -7.33 15.91
CA THR A 123 6.56 -6.30 15.88
C THR A 123 6.50 -5.59 14.55
N ASN A 124 6.38 -4.27 14.56
CA ASN A 124 6.40 -3.46 13.35
C ASN A 124 7.84 -3.34 12.80
N THR A 125 8.03 -3.66 11.52
CA THR A 125 9.30 -3.50 10.80
C THR A 125 9.29 -2.32 9.82
N LEU A 126 8.15 -1.65 9.67
CA LEU A 126 8.00 -0.50 8.78
C LEU A 126 8.42 0.79 9.47
N THR A 127 8.83 1.74 8.63
CA THR A 127 8.76 3.17 8.96
C THR A 127 7.52 3.73 8.30
N MET A 128 6.55 4.18 9.10
CA MET A 128 5.36 4.86 8.61
C MET A 128 5.51 6.35 8.84
N CYS A 129 5.08 7.16 7.89
CA CYS A 129 5.22 8.61 7.98
C CYS A 129 3.89 9.33 7.75
N ALA A 130 3.79 10.54 8.29
CA ALA A 130 2.72 11.48 8.00
C ALA A 130 3.35 12.84 7.73
N ILE A 131 3.09 13.39 6.54
CA ILE A 131 3.44 14.76 6.17
C ILE A 131 2.25 15.68 6.41
N PHE A 132 2.50 16.85 6.99
CA PHE A 132 1.47 17.82 7.37
C PHE A 132 2.01 19.24 7.31
N LYS A 133 1.11 20.21 7.16
CA LYS A 133 1.46 21.62 7.16
C LYS A 133 1.05 22.30 8.48
N GLY A 134 1.90 23.19 8.96
CA GLY A 134 1.70 23.97 10.17
C GLY A 134 1.73 23.12 11.43
N ALA A 135 0.92 23.50 12.43
CA ALA A 135 0.82 22.84 13.73
C ALA A 135 -0.60 22.29 13.95
N PRO A 136 -0.93 21.11 13.42
CA PRO A 136 -2.31 20.58 13.41
C PRO A 136 -2.81 20.13 14.81
N GLY A 137 -1.99 20.20 15.86
CA GLY A 137 -2.31 19.76 17.22
C GLY A 137 -2.32 18.24 17.39
N LYS A 138 -2.99 17.52 16.47
CA LYS A 138 -3.00 16.05 16.39
C LYS A 138 -2.53 15.56 15.02
N VAL A 139 -1.69 14.52 15.02
CA VAL A 139 -1.24 13.81 13.82
C VAL A 139 -1.35 12.30 14.03
N PHE A 140 -1.96 11.60 13.08
CA PHE A 140 -2.07 10.14 13.10
C PHE A 140 -1.22 9.55 11.99
N VAL A 141 -0.31 8.65 12.39
CA VAL A 141 0.63 7.99 11.49
C VAL A 141 0.08 6.60 11.15
N THR A 142 -0.37 6.42 9.92
CA THR A 142 -0.98 5.19 9.42
C THR A 142 -0.34 4.79 8.08
N PRO A 143 -0.60 3.59 7.55
CA PRO A 143 -0.23 3.27 6.19
C PRO A 143 -0.83 4.25 5.18
N VAL A 144 -2.05 4.76 5.45
CA VAL A 144 -2.73 5.70 4.56
C VAL A 144 -2.08 7.08 4.57
N SER A 145 -1.64 7.59 5.73
CA SER A 145 -0.83 8.81 5.78
C SER A 145 0.54 8.61 5.11
N THR A 146 1.08 7.39 5.17
CA THR A 146 2.36 7.05 4.52
C THR A 146 2.21 7.04 3.00
N PHE A 147 1.08 6.58 2.45
CA PHE A 147 0.84 6.71 1.01
C PHE A 147 0.80 8.17 0.57
N VAL A 148 0.18 9.07 1.35
CA VAL A 148 0.21 10.52 1.05
C VAL A 148 1.64 11.04 1.05
N ASP A 149 2.46 10.64 2.01
CA ASP A 149 3.87 11.03 2.10
C ASP A 149 4.69 10.56 0.88
N GLN A 150 4.57 9.28 0.52
CA GLN A 150 5.28 8.70 -0.62
C GLN A 150 4.82 9.30 -1.96
N ALA A 151 3.50 9.44 -2.14
CA ALA A 151 2.93 10.07 -3.33
C ALA A 151 3.35 11.54 -3.44
N THR A 152 3.43 12.29 -2.33
CA THR A 152 3.90 13.69 -2.33
C THR A 152 5.32 13.79 -2.87
N TRP A 153 6.21 12.95 -2.36
CA TRP A 153 7.59 12.92 -2.81
C TRP A 153 7.72 12.56 -4.30
N GLY A 154 6.98 11.55 -4.75
CA GLY A 154 7.00 11.16 -6.15
C GLY A 154 6.34 12.19 -7.09
N TYR A 155 5.28 12.87 -6.63
CA TYR A 155 4.63 13.93 -7.39
C TYR A 155 5.58 15.10 -7.67
N ILE A 156 6.36 15.54 -6.68
CA ILE A 156 7.37 16.61 -6.84
C ILE A 156 8.41 16.21 -7.89
N LYS A 157 8.85 14.95 -7.86
CA LYS A 157 9.83 14.42 -8.82
C LYS A 157 9.29 14.35 -10.24
N ALA A 158 8.04 13.91 -10.40
CA ALA A 158 7.39 13.80 -11.69
C ALA A 158 7.03 15.16 -12.30
N HIS A 159 6.87 16.20 -11.47
CA HIS A 159 6.45 17.54 -11.88
C HIS A 159 7.43 18.63 -11.41
N PRO A 160 8.63 18.75 -12.02
CA PRO A 160 9.60 19.78 -11.67
C PRO A 160 8.98 21.18 -11.69
N GLY A 161 9.23 21.97 -10.63
CA GLY A 161 8.67 23.32 -10.46
C GLY A 161 7.35 23.36 -9.67
N THR A 162 6.77 22.20 -9.32
CA THR A 162 5.64 22.13 -8.37
C THR A 162 6.11 22.46 -6.96
N THR A 163 5.28 23.20 -6.21
CA THR A 163 5.54 23.47 -4.79
C THR A 163 5.17 22.27 -3.91
N LEU A 164 5.81 22.15 -2.73
CA LEU A 164 5.50 21.10 -1.76
C LEU A 164 4.01 21.10 -1.37
N ASP A 165 3.41 22.28 -1.16
CA ASP A 165 1.97 22.42 -0.86
C ASP A 165 1.07 21.83 -1.96
N ALA A 166 1.37 22.13 -3.22
CA ALA A 166 0.57 21.65 -4.35
C ALA A 166 0.71 20.13 -4.51
N ALA A 167 1.90 19.59 -4.28
CA ALA A 167 2.14 18.15 -4.28
C ALA A 167 1.39 17.46 -3.13
N MET A 168 1.45 18.01 -1.91
CA MET A 168 0.68 17.49 -0.76
C MET A 168 -0.83 17.51 -1.04
N LEU A 169 -1.34 18.58 -1.64
CA LEU A 169 -2.77 18.69 -2.00
C LEU A 169 -3.17 17.65 -3.05
N ALA A 170 -2.37 17.46 -4.10
CA ALA A 170 -2.60 16.47 -5.14
C ALA A 170 -2.61 15.04 -4.55
N SER A 171 -1.61 14.71 -3.74
CA SER A 171 -1.49 13.41 -3.08
C SER A 171 -2.62 13.14 -2.09
N ASN A 172 -3.01 14.13 -1.27
CA ASN A 172 -4.18 14.00 -0.41
C ASN A 172 -5.45 13.76 -1.23
N THR A 173 -5.63 14.49 -2.33
CA THR A 173 -6.81 14.31 -3.21
C THR A 173 -6.86 12.92 -3.80
N LEU A 174 -5.73 12.41 -4.29
CA LEU A 174 -5.58 11.04 -4.79
C LEU A 174 -5.98 10.02 -3.72
N ILE A 175 -5.32 10.04 -2.56
CA ILE A 175 -5.53 9.02 -1.52
C ILE A 175 -6.94 9.10 -0.92
N LYS A 176 -7.50 10.31 -0.76
CA LYS A 176 -8.91 10.48 -0.38
C LYS A 176 -9.86 9.88 -1.40
N GLY A 177 -9.59 10.07 -2.69
CA GLY A 177 -10.35 9.46 -3.78
C GLY A 177 -10.27 7.92 -3.75
N THR A 178 -9.06 7.36 -3.59
CA THR A 178 -8.83 5.91 -3.54
C THR A 178 -9.57 5.24 -2.39
N TYR A 179 -9.54 5.84 -1.19
CA TYR A 179 -10.12 5.25 0.01
C TYR A 179 -11.48 5.85 0.40
N ASN A 180 -12.10 6.66 -0.48
CA ASN A 180 -13.37 7.32 -0.22
C ASN A 180 -13.40 8.07 1.13
N LEU A 181 -12.33 8.81 1.43
CA LEU A 181 -12.19 9.63 2.63
C LEU A 181 -12.54 11.09 2.33
N SER A 182 -13.09 11.79 3.30
CA SER A 182 -13.38 13.24 3.20
C SER A 182 -12.31 14.10 3.86
N LEU A 183 -11.67 13.59 4.92
CA LEU A 183 -10.62 14.24 5.68
C LEU A 183 -9.23 13.82 5.19
N ASP A 184 -8.24 14.67 5.46
CA ASP A 184 -6.85 14.34 5.14
C ASP A 184 -6.37 13.18 6.03
N PRO A 185 -5.73 12.13 5.48
CA PRO A 185 -5.45 10.90 6.21
C PRO A 185 -4.68 11.07 7.52
N PHE A 186 -3.80 12.07 7.63
CA PHE A 186 -3.03 12.33 8.85
C PHE A 186 -3.89 12.88 10.01
N THR A 187 -5.14 13.29 9.75
CA THR A 187 -6.05 13.85 10.76
C THR A 187 -7.04 12.83 11.32
N ILE A 188 -7.06 11.62 10.76
CA ILE A 188 -8.07 10.60 11.06
C ILE A 188 -7.55 9.65 12.13
N GLU A 189 -8.15 9.69 13.33
CA GLU A 189 -7.99 8.63 14.33
C GLU A 189 -8.84 7.42 13.90
N PRO A 190 -8.28 6.22 13.69
CA PRO A 190 -9.08 5.05 13.34
C PRO A 190 -10.07 4.67 14.43
N SER A 191 -11.26 4.21 14.05
CA SER A 191 -12.27 3.64 14.94
C SER A 191 -12.76 2.28 14.44
N PHE A 192 -12.98 1.37 15.38
CA PHE A 192 -13.51 0.02 15.15
C PHE A 192 -14.94 -0.13 15.69
N VAL A 193 -15.56 0.98 16.11
CA VAL A 193 -16.89 0.99 16.73
C VAL A 193 -17.96 1.14 15.65
N ALA A 194 -18.90 0.19 15.57
CA ALA A 194 -19.96 0.19 14.55
C ALA A 194 -20.78 1.50 14.47
N ALA A 195 -21.04 2.16 15.61
CA ALA A 195 -21.76 3.44 15.65
C ALA A 195 -21.03 4.57 14.88
N ASP A 196 -19.70 4.50 14.79
CA ASP A 196 -18.89 5.51 14.12
C ASP A 196 -19.01 5.41 12.59
N ALA A 197 -19.57 4.33 12.04
CA ALA A 197 -19.95 4.28 10.62
C ALA A 197 -20.86 5.46 10.22
N THR A 198 -21.63 6.00 11.18
CA THR A 198 -22.46 7.20 10.99
C THR A 198 -21.90 8.43 11.70
N ASN A 199 -21.40 8.29 12.94
CA ASN A 199 -20.97 9.44 13.75
C ASN A 199 -19.59 10.00 13.36
N ALA A 200 -18.70 9.14 12.86
CA ALA A 200 -17.34 9.49 12.47
C ALA A 200 -16.91 8.61 11.28
N PRO A 201 -17.55 8.77 10.10
CA PRO A 201 -17.47 7.80 9.00
C PRO A 201 -16.05 7.59 8.49
N ASP A 202 -15.22 8.63 8.46
CA ASP A 202 -13.82 8.51 8.04
C ASP A 202 -12.95 7.78 9.08
N ALA A 203 -13.20 7.96 10.37
CA ALA A 203 -12.55 7.18 11.43
C ALA A 203 -12.89 5.69 11.29
N TYR A 204 -14.17 5.39 11.06
CA TYR A 204 -14.64 4.03 10.84
C TYR A 204 -14.06 3.40 9.56
N ARG A 205 -14.04 4.14 8.44
CA ARG A 205 -13.42 3.69 7.18
C ARG A 205 -11.93 3.43 7.37
N MET A 206 -11.22 4.30 8.10
CA MET A 206 -9.81 4.07 8.43
C MET A 206 -9.62 2.79 9.24
N GLY A 207 -10.50 2.49 10.20
CA GLY A 207 -10.51 1.21 10.92
C GLY A 207 -10.69 0.01 9.98
N VAL A 208 -11.65 0.07 9.05
CA VAL A 208 -11.87 -0.98 8.04
C VAL A 208 -10.63 -1.17 7.16
N ILE A 209 -10.00 -0.09 6.72
CA ILE A 209 -8.79 -0.12 5.90
C ILE A 209 -7.64 -0.79 6.67
N LEU A 210 -7.43 -0.43 7.94
CA LEU A 210 -6.42 -1.06 8.78
C LEU A 210 -6.69 -2.55 9.02
N GLY A 211 -7.96 -2.94 9.21
CA GLY A 211 -8.36 -4.34 9.28
C GLY A 211 -8.07 -5.10 7.98
N GLY A 212 -8.34 -4.49 6.84
CA GLY A 212 -7.97 -5.02 5.52
C GLY A 212 -6.46 -5.20 5.36
N TYR A 213 -5.64 -4.26 5.83
CA TYR A 213 -4.19 -4.46 5.83
C TYR A 213 -3.75 -5.56 6.78
N SER A 214 -4.34 -5.66 7.96
CA SER A 214 -4.04 -6.75 8.90
C SER A 214 -4.30 -8.13 8.25
N GLN A 215 -5.42 -8.28 7.54
CA GLN A 215 -5.70 -9.50 6.77
C GLN A 215 -4.71 -9.70 5.61
N LEU A 216 -4.35 -8.64 4.87
CA LEU A 216 -3.35 -8.71 3.80
C LEU A 216 -1.99 -9.19 4.32
N LEU A 217 -1.56 -8.67 5.47
CA LEU A 217 -0.32 -9.06 6.14
C LEU A 217 -0.37 -10.54 6.57
N LEU A 218 -1.51 -11.00 7.10
CA LEU A 218 -1.74 -12.40 7.45
C LEU A 218 -1.61 -13.31 6.22
N ASP A 219 -2.34 -13.01 5.15
CA ASP A 219 -2.34 -13.82 3.92
C ASP A 219 -0.97 -13.83 3.26
N TYR A 220 -0.28 -12.69 3.29
CA TYR A 220 1.08 -12.59 2.80
C TYR A 220 2.04 -13.47 3.62
N PHE A 221 1.98 -13.38 4.95
CA PHE A 221 2.83 -14.17 5.84
C PHE A 221 2.60 -15.68 5.66
N GLN A 222 1.36 -16.11 5.48
CA GLN A 222 1.03 -17.52 5.22
C GLN A 222 1.59 -18.02 3.88
N ARG A 223 1.59 -17.18 2.84
CA ARG A 223 2.10 -17.54 1.50
C ARG A 223 3.62 -17.51 1.42
N CYS A 224 4.22 -16.51 2.04
CA CYS A 224 5.60 -16.15 1.79
C CYS A 224 6.54 -16.40 2.96
N SER A 225 6.07 -16.66 4.19
CA SER A 225 6.91 -16.64 5.40
C SER A 225 7.83 -15.39 5.47
N GLY A 226 8.63 -15.21 6.54
CA GLY A 226 9.49 -14.03 6.68
C GLY A 226 8.77 -12.75 7.14
N ASP A 227 9.22 -11.57 6.66
CA ASP A 227 8.64 -10.30 7.12
C ASP A 227 7.27 -10.04 6.47
N ARG A 228 6.21 -10.15 7.28
CA ARG A 228 4.84 -9.89 6.84
C ARG A 228 4.64 -8.49 6.28
N HIS A 229 5.40 -7.50 6.75
CA HIS A 229 5.23 -6.11 6.33
C HIS A 229 5.83 -5.82 4.96
N ALA A 230 6.55 -6.77 4.34
CA ALA A 230 7.15 -6.58 3.03
C ALA A 230 6.13 -6.22 1.94
N VAL A 231 4.89 -6.75 2.03
CA VAL A 231 3.81 -6.39 1.10
C VAL A 231 3.40 -4.93 1.23
N LEU A 232 3.31 -4.41 2.46
CA LEU A 232 2.94 -3.03 2.70
C LEU A 232 4.07 -2.07 2.34
N ALA A 233 5.33 -2.47 2.59
CA ALA A 233 6.51 -1.76 2.10
C ALA A 233 6.55 -1.68 0.57
N ALA A 234 6.15 -2.75 -0.13
CA ALA A 234 6.06 -2.75 -1.59
C ALA A 234 4.96 -1.79 -2.07
N LEU A 235 3.79 -1.77 -1.42
CA LEU A 235 2.72 -0.81 -1.73
C LEU A 235 3.13 0.64 -1.47
N PHE A 236 3.96 0.92 -0.46
CA PHE A 236 4.51 2.26 -0.24
C PHE A 236 5.40 2.71 -1.39
N GLN A 237 6.12 1.78 -2.04
CA GLN A 237 6.91 2.10 -3.23
C GLN A 237 6.03 2.27 -4.46
N ASP A 238 5.01 1.42 -4.61
CA ASP A 238 4.07 1.45 -5.73
C ASP A 238 3.46 2.85 -5.91
N ILE A 239 2.92 3.42 -4.84
CA ILE A 239 2.21 4.71 -4.93
C ILE A 239 3.10 5.92 -5.25
N ILE A 240 4.42 5.76 -5.36
CA ILE A 240 5.35 6.86 -5.63
C ILE A 240 4.99 7.54 -6.95
N ASP A 241 4.62 6.81 -8.00
CA ASP A 241 4.18 7.44 -9.25
C ASP A 241 2.71 7.89 -9.24
N SER A 242 2.08 7.91 -8.07
CA SER A 242 0.67 8.27 -7.86
C SER A 242 -0.31 7.28 -8.50
N VAL A 243 0.13 6.07 -8.81
CA VAL A 243 -0.69 4.97 -9.30
C VAL A 243 -0.45 3.73 -8.43
N PHE A 244 -1.48 2.94 -8.19
CA PHE A 244 -1.30 1.58 -7.67
C PHE A 244 -1.34 0.61 -8.85
N ASP A 245 -0.19 0.21 -9.37
CA ASP A 245 -0.08 -0.74 -10.48
C ASP A 245 1.08 -1.74 -10.36
N ALA A 246 1.65 -1.80 -9.15
CA ALA A 246 2.89 -2.46 -8.78
C ALA A 246 4.14 -1.92 -9.48
N ARG A 247 4.12 -0.69 -9.98
CA ARG A 247 5.28 -0.09 -10.66
C ARG A 247 5.89 1.02 -9.84
N VAL A 248 7.19 1.24 -10.07
CA VAL A 248 7.97 2.25 -9.36
C VAL A 248 8.90 2.92 -10.36
N PRO A 249 8.97 4.26 -10.40
CA PRO A 249 9.94 4.95 -11.21
C PRO A 249 11.35 4.70 -10.64
N ASP A 250 12.28 4.25 -11.47
CA ASP A 250 13.68 4.14 -11.09
C ASP A 250 14.36 5.52 -11.03
N THR A 251 15.64 5.54 -10.65
CA THR A 251 16.43 6.77 -10.54
C THR A 251 16.64 7.49 -11.86
N THR A 252 16.33 6.85 -13.00
CA THR A 252 16.40 7.41 -14.35
C THR A 252 15.03 7.79 -14.92
N GLY A 253 13.95 7.55 -14.16
CA GLY A 253 12.56 7.76 -14.59
C GLY A 253 11.97 6.61 -15.41
N ALA A 254 12.70 5.49 -15.59
CA ALA A 254 12.15 4.29 -16.22
C ALA A 254 11.33 3.49 -15.23
N THR A 255 10.23 2.91 -15.70
CA THR A 255 9.29 2.19 -14.84
C THR A 255 9.78 0.78 -14.53
N THR A 256 10.03 0.50 -13.26
CA THR A 256 10.36 -0.83 -12.71
C THR A 256 9.18 -1.40 -11.93
N VAL A 257 9.29 -2.61 -11.39
CA VAL A 257 8.23 -3.25 -10.58
C VAL A 257 8.58 -3.12 -9.10
N ALA A 258 7.60 -2.81 -8.25
CA ALA A 258 7.77 -2.69 -6.81
C ALA A 258 8.37 -3.97 -6.24
N LYS A 259 9.41 -3.82 -5.40
CA LYS A 259 10.15 -4.97 -4.87
C LYS A 259 9.43 -5.56 -3.66
N LEU A 260 9.43 -6.87 -3.60
CA LEU A 260 8.82 -7.67 -2.55
C LEU A 260 9.79 -8.77 -2.12
N SER A 261 9.75 -9.23 -0.87
CA SER A 261 10.60 -10.35 -0.41
C SER A 261 9.74 -11.49 0.10
N CYS A 262 9.72 -12.61 -0.63
CA CYS A 262 8.93 -13.79 -0.31
C CYS A 262 9.87 -14.96 0.01
N ASN A 263 9.75 -15.55 1.21
CA ASN A 263 10.61 -16.63 1.72
C ASN A 263 12.10 -16.26 1.72
N GLY A 264 12.43 -14.98 1.97
CA GLY A 264 13.79 -14.46 1.88
C GLY A 264 14.33 -14.34 0.45
N VAL A 265 13.51 -14.62 -0.56
CA VAL A 265 13.85 -14.45 -1.98
C VAL A 265 13.29 -13.11 -2.44
N ALA A 266 14.17 -12.28 -3.00
CA ALA A 266 13.76 -11.05 -3.66
C ALA A 266 12.88 -11.37 -4.87
N GLY A 267 11.71 -10.74 -4.92
CA GLY A 267 10.75 -10.82 -5.99
C GLY A 267 10.13 -9.46 -6.26
N ASN A 268 9.07 -9.47 -7.05
CA ASN A 268 8.33 -8.28 -7.43
C ASN A 268 6.87 -8.43 -6.99
N LEU A 269 6.24 -7.34 -6.58
CA LEU A 269 4.80 -7.29 -6.45
C LEU A 269 4.20 -7.56 -7.84
N PRO A 270 3.30 -8.54 -8.01
CA PRO A 270 2.79 -8.83 -9.34
C PRO A 270 2.03 -7.61 -9.88
N VAL A 271 2.24 -7.30 -11.17
CA VAL A 271 1.62 -6.14 -11.83
C VAL A 271 0.10 -6.20 -11.68
N GLY A 272 -0.45 -5.19 -11.01
CA GLY A 272 -1.87 -5.06 -10.66
C GLY A 272 -2.42 -6.00 -9.57
N ALA A 273 -1.57 -6.78 -8.88
CA ALA A 273 -1.97 -7.67 -7.79
C ALA A 273 -2.03 -7.00 -6.41
N GLY A 274 -1.29 -5.90 -6.19
CA GLY A 274 -1.25 -5.20 -4.90
C GLY A 274 -2.64 -4.84 -4.35
N THR A 275 -3.57 -4.51 -5.25
CA THR A 275 -4.92 -4.10 -4.86
C THR A 275 -5.96 -5.21 -5.03
N ALA A 276 -5.76 -6.16 -5.97
CA ALA A 276 -6.60 -7.36 -6.00
C ALA A 276 -6.49 -8.14 -4.69
N ASP A 277 -5.28 -8.23 -4.15
CA ASP A 277 -5.02 -8.81 -2.83
C ASP A 277 -5.58 -7.93 -1.71
N LEU A 278 -5.49 -6.60 -1.79
CA LEU A 278 -6.11 -5.70 -0.79
C LEU A 278 -7.65 -5.78 -0.75
N ILE A 279 -8.30 -5.84 -1.91
CA ILE A 279 -9.77 -5.99 -2.02
C ILE A 279 -10.21 -7.34 -1.46
N THR A 280 -9.44 -8.39 -1.76
CA THR A 280 -9.68 -9.73 -1.22
C THR A 280 -9.52 -9.71 0.31
N ALA A 281 -8.43 -9.12 0.81
CA ALA A 281 -8.16 -8.98 2.23
C ALA A 281 -9.22 -8.15 2.97
N LEU A 282 -9.72 -7.06 2.37
CA LEU A 282 -10.85 -6.29 2.91
C LEU A 282 -12.12 -7.15 3.03
N THR A 283 -12.38 -7.98 2.03
CA THR A 283 -13.54 -8.89 2.02
C THR A 283 -13.38 -10.01 3.05
N GLU A 284 -12.19 -10.58 3.18
CA GLU A 284 -11.88 -11.63 4.14
C GLU A 284 -11.89 -11.10 5.59
N PHE A 285 -11.40 -9.88 5.82
CA PHE A 285 -11.42 -9.24 7.13
C PHE A 285 -12.85 -9.18 7.68
N ALA A 286 -13.85 -8.90 6.83
CA ALA A 286 -15.27 -8.91 7.18
C ALA A 286 -15.76 -10.24 7.78
N GLY A 287 -15.09 -11.35 7.48
CA GLY A 287 -15.40 -12.69 7.98
C GLY A 287 -14.71 -13.06 9.31
N THR A 288 -13.79 -12.24 9.82
CA THR A 288 -13.09 -12.48 11.09
C THR A 288 -13.95 -12.05 12.29
N THR A 289 -13.75 -12.63 13.48
CA THR A 289 -14.55 -12.27 14.68
C THR A 289 -14.54 -10.76 14.96
N VAL A 290 -13.40 -10.10 14.77
CA VAL A 290 -13.31 -8.65 14.97
C VAL A 290 -13.94 -7.89 13.81
N GLY A 291 -13.69 -8.34 12.58
CA GLY A 291 -14.40 -7.82 11.42
C GLY A 291 -15.90 -8.09 11.41
N THR A 292 -16.47 -8.98 12.24
CA THR A 292 -17.93 -9.08 12.39
C THR A 292 -18.53 -7.98 13.25
N THR A 293 -17.73 -7.30 14.07
CA THR A 293 -18.17 -6.10 14.80
C THR A 293 -18.20 -4.88 13.89
N MET A 294 -17.41 -4.89 12.81
CA MET A 294 -17.43 -3.90 11.74
C MET A 294 -18.32 -4.38 10.57
N ASP A 295 -19.35 -3.63 10.18
CA ASP A 295 -20.05 -3.87 8.92
C ASP A 295 -19.20 -3.45 7.69
N VAL A 296 -18.19 -4.25 7.33
CA VAL A 296 -17.35 -4.03 6.15
C VAL A 296 -18.15 -4.19 4.85
N ASN A 297 -19.13 -5.11 4.84
CA ASN A 297 -20.02 -5.32 3.69
C ASN A 297 -20.90 -4.08 3.42
N GLY A 298 -21.29 -3.37 4.48
CA GLY A 298 -21.95 -2.07 4.41
C GLY A 298 -21.05 -0.94 3.89
N GLN A 299 -19.73 -1.12 3.87
CA GLN A 299 -18.77 -0.17 3.29
C GLN A 299 -18.47 -0.46 1.81
N ARG A 300 -19.46 -0.91 1.04
CA ARG A 300 -19.30 -1.23 -0.39
C ARG A 300 -18.71 -0.07 -1.20
N THR A 301 -19.06 1.17 -0.89
CA THR A 301 -18.52 2.37 -1.57
C THR A 301 -17.02 2.55 -1.37
N LEU A 302 -16.48 2.15 -0.21
CA LEU A 302 -15.03 2.13 0.03
C LEU A 302 -14.36 1.09 -0.87
N VAL A 303 -14.89 -0.14 -0.90
CA VAL A 303 -14.35 -1.23 -1.73
C VAL A 303 -14.41 -0.88 -3.21
N ASP A 304 -15.51 -0.29 -3.66
CA ASP A 304 -15.69 0.12 -5.06
C ASP A 304 -14.77 1.30 -5.42
N ALA A 305 -14.52 2.24 -4.51
CA ALA A 305 -13.55 3.32 -4.72
C ALA A 305 -12.11 2.79 -4.85
N VAL A 306 -11.71 1.84 -4.00
CA VAL A 306 -10.40 1.17 -4.10
C VAL A 306 -10.30 0.42 -5.43
N LYS A 307 -11.34 -0.30 -5.85
CA LYS A 307 -11.39 -0.97 -7.16
C LYS A 307 -11.25 -0.01 -8.34
N ALA A 308 -11.89 1.15 -8.28
CA ALA A 308 -11.93 2.10 -9.39
C ALA A 308 -10.61 2.86 -9.61
N ASN A 309 -9.83 3.06 -8.55
CA ASN A 309 -8.61 3.88 -8.59
C ASN A 309 -7.33 3.05 -8.70
N VAL A 310 -7.44 1.76 -9.02
CA VAL A 310 -6.29 0.89 -9.24
C VAL A 310 -6.39 0.20 -10.59
N ILE A 311 -5.25 0.15 -11.29
CA ILE A 311 -5.09 -0.66 -12.50
C ILE A 311 -5.10 -2.14 -12.10
N GLY A 312 -6.23 -2.80 -12.34
CA GLY A 312 -6.38 -4.23 -12.08
C GLY A 312 -5.34 -5.07 -12.84
N GLY A 313 -4.77 -6.04 -12.15
CA GLY A 313 -3.95 -7.12 -12.73
C GLY A 313 -4.45 -8.48 -12.26
N PRO A 314 -3.87 -9.58 -12.76
CA PRO A 314 -4.19 -10.89 -12.23
C PRO A 314 -3.90 -10.90 -10.72
N ALA A 315 -4.84 -11.41 -9.92
CA ALA A 315 -4.60 -11.64 -8.50
C ALA A 315 -3.27 -12.39 -8.32
N ALA A 316 -2.57 -12.16 -7.20
CA ALA A 316 -1.41 -13.00 -6.89
C ALA A 316 -1.86 -14.47 -7.01
N PRO A 317 -1.03 -15.36 -7.61
CA PRO A 317 -1.42 -16.74 -7.84
C PRO A 317 -2.10 -17.30 -6.59
N SER A 318 -3.33 -17.79 -6.75
CA SER A 318 -4.14 -18.32 -5.66
C SER A 318 -3.28 -19.24 -4.82
N GLN A 319 -3.43 -19.16 -3.48
CA GLN A 319 -2.74 -20.03 -2.52
C GLN A 319 -2.58 -21.42 -3.13
N ILE A 320 -1.35 -21.82 -3.46
CA ILE A 320 -1.09 -23.25 -3.39
C ILE A 320 -1.16 -23.51 -1.91
N LYS A 321 -2.35 -23.89 -1.45
CA LYS A 321 -2.56 -24.48 -0.15
C LYS A 321 -1.77 -25.78 -0.19
N THR A 322 -0.47 -25.68 0.03
CA THR A 322 0.30 -26.83 0.44
C THR A 322 -0.32 -27.20 1.76
N LEU A 323 -1.18 -28.22 1.73
CA LEU A 323 -1.47 -28.98 2.93
C LEU A 323 -0.09 -29.26 3.54
N PRO A 324 0.12 -29.07 4.86
CA PRO A 324 1.44 -29.24 5.50
C PRO A 324 2.10 -30.63 5.32
N SER A 325 1.50 -31.50 4.51
CA SER A 325 1.95 -32.83 4.16
C SER A 325 1.97 -33.15 2.66
N GLN A 326 1.77 -32.21 1.72
CA GLN A 326 1.81 -32.53 0.28
C GLN A 326 2.51 -31.42 -0.50
N GLY A 327 3.84 -31.50 -0.61
CA GLY A 327 4.63 -30.58 -1.41
C GLY A 327 4.28 -30.72 -2.89
N LEU A 328 3.64 -29.71 -3.49
CA LEU A 328 3.37 -29.69 -4.92
C LEU A 328 4.71 -29.62 -5.69
N ILE A 329 4.90 -30.51 -6.66
CA ILE A 329 6.19 -30.66 -7.38
C ILE A 329 6.28 -29.70 -8.56
N ALA A 330 5.20 -29.49 -9.31
CA ALA A 330 5.17 -28.60 -10.48
C ALA A 330 3.73 -28.24 -10.92
N ILE A 331 3.56 -27.16 -11.69
CA ILE A 331 2.32 -26.79 -12.38
C ILE A 331 2.58 -26.69 -13.88
N ASP A 332 1.74 -27.33 -14.69
CA ASP A 332 1.64 -27.09 -16.12
C ASP A 332 0.44 -26.17 -16.40
N THR A 333 0.74 -24.89 -16.60
CA THR A 333 -0.25 -23.83 -16.84
C THR A 333 -0.87 -23.92 -18.23
N ARG A 334 -0.25 -24.61 -19.19
CA ARG A 334 -0.82 -24.80 -20.53
C ARG A 334 -1.92 -25.87 -20.51
N SER A 335 -1.76 -26.89 -19.67
CA SER A 335 -2.70 -28.01 -19.55
C SER A 335 -3.65 -27.88 -18.35
N ASN A 336 -3.51 -26.83 -17.54
CA ASN A 336 -4.24 -26.59 -16.30
C ASN A 336 -4.16 -27.76 -15.29
N VAL A 337 -2.97 -28.33 -15.12
CA VAL A 337 -2.73 -29.46 -14.20
C VAL A 337 -1.59 -29.20 -13.22
N GLY A 338 -1.70 -29.77 -12.02
CA GLY A 338 -0.66 -29.80 -11.00
C GLY A 338 -0.07 -31.21 -10.81
N TYR A 339 1.18 -31.30 -10.41
CA TYR A 339 1.86 -32.56 -10.09
C TYR A 339 2.09 -32.65 -8.59
N VAL A 340 1.50 -33.65 -7.93
CA VAL A 340 1.53 -33.81 -6.47
C VAL A 340 2.12 -35.19 -6.12
N PRO A 341 3.10 -35.29 -5.21
CA PRO A 341 3.63 -36.58 -4.78
C PRO A 341 2.57 -37.39 -4.07
N ILE A 342 2.56 -38.70 -4.33
CA ILE A 342 1.72 -39.66 -3.63
C ILE A 342 2.65 -40.57 -2.83
N TYR A 343 2.38 -40.72 -1.53
CA TYR A 343 3.18 -41.52 -0.62
C TYR A 343 3.05 -43.05 -0.83
N THR A 344 2.24 -43.48 -1.78
CA THR A 344 2.11 -44.88 -2.17
C THR A 344 3.06 -45.19 -3.33
N LYS A 345 3.88 -46.22 -3.17
CA LYS A 345 4.67 -46.77 -4.28
C LYS A 345 3.78 -47.45 -5.30
N ASP A 346 4.22 -47.46 -6.56
CA ASP A 346 3.54 -48.25 -7.59
C ASP A 346 3.76 -49.76 -7.37
N ALA A 347 3.18 -50.60 -8.22
CA ALA A 347 3.33 -52.05 -8.15
C ALA A 347 4.78 -52.53 -8.31
N SER A 348 5.68 -51.67 -8.80
CA SER A 348 7.11 -51.91 -9.00
C SER A 348 7.99 -51.32 -7.90
N GLY A 349 7.40 -50.63 -6.92
CA GLY A 349 8.12 -50.05 -5.79
C GLY A 349 8.66 -48.63 -6.02
N ASN A 350 8.31 -47.99 -7.14
CA ASN A 350 8.74 -46.63 -7.46
C ASN A 350 7.87 -45.57 -6.78
N ALA A 351 8.44 -44.40 -6.51
CA ALA A 351 7.69 -43.21 -6.11
C ALA A 351 6.66 -42.83 -7.20
N GLN A 352 5.50 -42.31 -6.77
CA GLN A 352 4.43 -41.89 -7.67
C GLN A 352 4.12 -40.40 -7.52
N ILE A 353 3.66 -39.80 -8.61
CA ILE A 353 3.04 -38.47 -8.62
C ILE A 353 1.62 -38.55 -9.20
N ALA A 354 0.69 -37.82 -8.60
CA ALA A 354 -0.64 -37.56 -9.14
C ALA A 354 -0.58 -36.36 -10.07
N VAL A 355 -1.19 -36.49 -11.24
CA VAL A 355 -1.57 -35.36 -12.09
C VAL A 355 -2.96 -34.94 -11.67
N VAL A 356 -3.09 -33.70 -11.24
CA VAL A 356 -4.30 -33.13 -10.65
C VAL A 356 -4.87 -32.07 -11.58
N ASP A 357 -6.16 -32.17 -11.91
CA ASP A 357 -6.90 -31.12 -12.63
C ASP A 357 -7.11 -29.92 -11.70
N LEU A 358 -6.61 -28.76 -12.12
CA LEU A 358 -6.70 -27.51 -11.35
C LEU A 358 -7.97 -26.72 -11.69
N THR A 359 -8.88 -27.27 -12.48
CA THR A 359 -10.17 -26.66 -12.79
C THR A 359 -11.04 -26.57 -11.54
N VAL A 360 -11.50 -25.37 -11.22
CA VAL A 360 -12.38 -25.13 -10.06
C VAL A 360 -13.65 -25.95 -10.20
N GLY A 361 -13.92 -26.82 -9.23
CA GLY A 361 -15.10 -27.69 -9.21
C GLY A 361 -14.96 -29.02 -9.96
N ALA A 362 -13.73 -29.44 -10.32
CA ALA A 362 -13.50 -30.76 -10.91
C ALA A 362 -14.05 -31.88 -10.00
N ALA A 363 -14.94 -32.72 -10.55
CA ALA A 363 -15.59 -33.80 -9.81
C ALA A 363 -14.60 -34.88 -9.34
N ASN A 364 -13.52 -35.08 -10.09
CA ASN A 364 -12.40 -35.94 -9.73
C ASN A 364 -11.09 -35.19 -9.99
N PRO A 365 -10.42 -34.69 -8.95
CA PRO A 365 -9.24 -33.86 -9.13
C PRO A 365 -8.05 -34.69 -9.63
N VAL A 366 -7.96 -36.00 -9.38
CA VAL A 366 -6.84 -36.82 -9.89
C VAL A 366 -7.14 -37.32 -11.30
N VAL A 367 -6.39 -36.83 -12.29
CA VAL A 367 -6.51 -37.20 -13.70
C VAL A 367 -5.82 -38.53 -13.97
N LYS A 368 -4.60 -38.71 -13.45
CA LYS A 368 -3.80 -39.93 -13.58
C LYS A 368 -2.68 -39.96 -12.56
N THR A 369 -2.08 -41.13 -12.34
CA THR A 369 -0.83 -41.27 -11.60
C THR A 369 0.32 -41.60 -12.56
N ILE A 370 1.53 -41.17 -12.22
CA ILE A 370 2.76 -41.42 -12.98
C ILE A 370 3.76 -42.05 -12.01
N GLY A 371 4.29 -43.22 -12.37
CA GLY A 371 5.44 -43.82 -11.68
C GLY A 371 6.74 -43.14 -12.11
N LEU A 372 7.64 -42.91 -11.15
CA LEU A 372 8.95 -42.33 -11.39
C LEU A 372 10.01 -43.44 -11.38
N ASP A 373 10.24 -44.04 -12.54
CA ASP A 373 11.19 -45.15 -12.68
C ASP A 373 12.58 -44.78 -12.12
N GLY A 374 13.05 -45.59 -11.16
CA GLY A 374 14.36 -45.40 -10.51
C GLY A 374 14.36 -44.44 -9.31
N ALA A 375 13.22 -43.83 -8.97
CA ALA A 375 13.05 -43.09 -7.72
C ALA A 375 12.45 -44.01 -6.64
N THR A 376 13.25 -44.39 -5.64
CA THR A 376 12.84 -45.27 -4.52
C THR A 376 12.40 -44.55 -3.28
#